data_AF-A0A2G9TAF1-F1
#
_entry.id   AF-A0A2G9TAF1-F1
#
_cell.length_a   1.000
_cell.length_b   1.000
_cell.length_c   1.000
_cell.angle_alpha   90.00
_cell.angle_beta   90.00
_cell.angle_gamma   90.00
#
_symmetry.space_group_name_H-M   'P 1'
#
loop_
_entity.id
_entity.type
_entity.pdbx_description
1 polymer ?
#
loop_
_entity_poly.entity_id
_entity_poly.type
_entity_poly.pdbx_seq_one_letter_code
_entity_poly.pdbx_strand_id
1 'polypeptide(L)'
;TPLDGHSYVVPVERDVQIINCATRTQAVMALNDYWNTDRMKRISRLSISAVRKCVDRCLDAAETYPETTQLQKNVWLTICNDYLLQLSGINFYRTCKVALESMLINTDAGVSRMTIAIVSIVAPKMRSQDARVLASDVRYVKHLVHLMEQNLNHFRNSNGVRAENSLYTLKFTLSALWNLTDDCPATCVVFAHENGIGVSFDILRLFENHNNIQTKVLGILNNVAEVYEQKLLMLQNAEYLEAL
;
A
#
# COMPACT_ATOMS: atom_id res chain seq x y z
N THR A 1 7.52 48.43 -28.04
CA THR A 1 6.52 47.90 -28.99
C THR A 1 6.83 46.43 -29.20
N PRO A 2 5.81 45.57 -29.14
CA PRO A 2 5.85 44.30 -28.44
C PRO A 2 6.12 43.11 -29.37
N LEU A 3 6.57 42.04 -28.72
CA LEU A 3 6.74 40.69 -29.24
C LEU A 3 5.45 40.19 -29.90
N ASP A 4 5.55 39.77 -31.16
CA ASP A 4 4.54 39.02 -31.91
C ASP A 4 3.93 37.90 -31.03
N GLY A 5 2.64 37.63 -30.96
CA GLY A 5 1.57 37.88 -31.92
C GLY A 5 0.89 36.57 -32.34
N HIS A 6 0.18 35.92 -31.39
CA HIS A 6 -0.88 34.88 -31.58
C HIS A 6 -0.43 33.48 -32.07
N SER A 7 -0.95 32.30 -31.66
CA SER A 7 -2.12 31.86 -30.86
C SER A 7 -1.83 30.49 -30.22
N TYR A 8 -2.45 30.21 -29.07
CA TYR A 8 -2.50 28.89 -28.43
C TYR A 8 -3.24 27.87 -29.31
N VAL A 9 -2.67 26.66 -29.50
CA VAL A 9 -3.43 25.42 -29.73
C VAL A 9 -2.66 24.24 -29.15
N VAL A 10 -3.24 23.55 -28.16
CA VAL A 10 -2.97 22.12 -27.94
C VAL A 10 -4.10 21.37 -28.66
N PRO A 11 -3.78 20.37 -29.48
CA PRO A 11 -4.37 19.07 -29.22
C PRO A 11 -3.34 17.93 -29.32
N VAL A 12 -3.59 16.99 -28.43
CA VAL A 12 -2.99 15.67 -28.24
C VAL A 12 -3.03 14.84 -29.51
N GLU A 13 -1.93 14.12 -29.80
CA GLU A 13 -1.97 12.71 -30.20
C GLU A 13 -0.54 12.15 -30.18
N ARG A 14 -0.18 11.46 -29.10
CA ARG A 14 0.77 10.37 -29.22
C ARG A 14 -0.01 9.13 -28.91
N ASP A 15 -0.38 8.43 -29.99
CA ASP A 15 -0.85 7.06 -29.99
C ASP A 15 0.09 6.21 -29.14
N VAL A 16 -0.23 6.05 -27.87
CA VAL A 16 0.24 4.91 -27.10
C VAL A 16 -0.87 3.88 -27.22
N GLN A 17 -0.92 3.22 -28.39
CA GLN A 17 -1.59 1.93 -28.46
C GLN A 17 -0.82 0.98 -27.54
N ILE A 18 -1.31 0.80 -26.31
CA ILE A 18 -0.93 -0.36 -25.52
C ILE A 18 -1.58 -1.55 -26.21
N ILE A 19 -0.82 -2.16 -27.11
CA ILE A 19 -1.17 -3.39 -27.80
C ILE A 19 -1.54 -4.40 -26.71
N ASN A 20 -2.73 -4.97 -26.84
CA ASN A 20 -3.45 -5.78 -25.86
C ASN A 20 -2.79 -7.15 -25.53
N CYS A 21 -1.47 -7.27 -25.66
CA CYS A 21 -0.67 -8.49 -25.49
C CYS A 21 0.78 -8.17 -25.07
N ALA A 22 1.02 -7.10 -24.29
CA ALA A 22 2.38 -6.70 -23.95
C ALA A 22 3.10 -7.72 -23.06
N THR A 23 3.84 -8.64 -23.69
CA THR A 23 4.77 -9.56 -23.02
C THR A 23 5.82 -8.77 -22.24
N ARG A 24 6.43 -9.38 -21.21
CA ARG A 24 7.52 -8.81 -20.38
C ARG A 24 8.53 -7.98 -21.17
N THR A 25 8.84 -8.37 -22.39
CA THR A 25 9.75 -7.69 -23.32
C THR A 25 9.25 -6.33 -23.79
N GLN A 26 7.94 -6.13 -24.02
CA GLN A 26 7.39 -4.85 -24.48
C GLN A 26 7.26 -3.82 -23.35
N ALA A 27 6.92 -4.26 -22.12
CA ALA A 27 7.02 -3.43 -20.92
C ALA A 27 8.49 -3.07 -20.61
N VAL A 28 9.41 -4.04 -20.76
CA VAL A 28 10.85 -3.81 -20.69
C VAL A 28 11.33 -2.94 -21.87
N MET A 29 10.70 -2.94 -23.03
CA MET A 29 11.06 -2.09 -24.18
C MET A 29 10.63 -0.63 -23.97
N ALA A 30 9.41 -0.38 -23.49
CA ALA A 30 8.96 0.94 -23.08
C ALA A 30 9.80 1.52 -21.92
N LEU A 31 10.35 0.63 -21.09
CA LEU A 31 11.31 0.99 -20.04
C LEU A 31 12.78 0.89 -20.48
N ASN A 32 13.14 0.30 -21.63
CA ASN A 32 14.52 -0.07 -21.98
C ASN A 32 15.40 1.13 -22.32
N ASP A 33 14.78 2.21 -22.80
CA ASP A 33 15.47 3.50 -22.92
C ASP A 33 15.99 3.99 -21.54
N TYR A 34 15.49 3.41 -20.44
CA TYR A 34 15.86 3.72 -19.06
C TYR A 34 16.31 2.51 -18.20
N TRP A 35 16.07 1.25 -18.62
CA TRP A 35 15.98 0.11 -17.69
C TRP A 35 16.57 -1.20 -18.25
N ASN A 36 17.89 -1.23 -18.42
CA ASN A 36 18.63 -2.48 -18.64
C ASN A 36 19.36 -2.91 -17.36
N THR A 37 19.21 -4.20 -17.04
CA THR A 37 19.54 -4.94 -15.82
C THR A 37 20.94 -4.67 -15.22
N ASP A 38 21.00 -3.79 -14.22
CA ASP A 38 21.90 -3.84 -13.05
C ASP A 38 21.32 -2.91 -11.95
N ARG A 39 20.41 -3.46 -11.12
CA ARG A 39 19.29 -2.74 -10.47
C ARG A 39 19.65 -1.62 -9.48
N MET A 40 20.81 -1.62 -8.82
CA MET A 40 21.14 -0.59 -7.82
C MET A 40 22.15 0.45 -8.32
N LYS A 41 23.12 0.04 -9.14
CA LYS A 41 24.23 0.90 -9.59
C LYS A 41 23.82 1.95 -10.62
N ARG A 42 22.65 1.80 -11.26
CA ARG A 42 22.14 2.72 -12.28
C ARG A 42 21.03 3.65 -11.80
N ILE A 43 20.18 3.23 -10.86
CA ILE A 43 19.18 4.14 -10.26
C ILE A 43 19.89 5.30 -9.54
N SER A 44 21.02 5.04 -8.88
CA SER A 44 21.88 6.07 -8.31
C SER A 44 22.53 7.01 -9.34
N ARG A 45 22.51 6.65 -10.63
CA ARG A 45 23.01 7.48 -11.75
C ARG A 45 21.89 8.25 -12.45
N LEU A 46 20.63 7.89 -12.22
CA LEU A 46 19.49 8.63 -12.76
C LEU A 46 19.29 9.90 -11.92
N SER A 47 18.95 11.00 -12.59
CA SER A 47 18.54 12.20 -11.86
C SER A 47 17.24 11.93 -11.10
N ILE A 48 17.08 12.58 -9.94
CA ILE A 48 15.87 12.47 -9.12
C ILE A 48 14.61 12.80 -9.96
N SER A 49 14.72 13.75 -10.91
CA SER A 49 13.64 14.10 -11.83
C SER A 49 13.25 12.95 -12.77
N ALA A 50 14.22 12.22 -13.33
CA ALA A 50 13.94 11.07 -14.19
C ALA A 50 13.28 9.93 -13.40
N VAL A 51 13.73 9.70 -12.17
CA VAL A 51 13.15 8.69 -11.28
C VAL A 51 11.70 9.03 -10.92
N ARG A 52 11.41 10.28 -10.57
CA ARG A 52 10.04 10.74 -10.29
C ARG A 52 9.11 10.51 -11.49
N LYS A 53 9.55 10.89 -12.69
CA LYS A 53 8.79 10.65 -13.92
C LYS A 53 8.50 9.17 -14.15
N CYS A 54 9.45 8.28 -13.84
CA CYS A 54 9.23 6.84 -13.94
C CYS A 54 8.11 6.38 -12.98
N VAL A 55 8.16 6.82 -11.71
CA VAL A 55 7.10 6.52 -10.74
C VAL A 55 5.75 7.08 -11.22
N ASP A 56 5.70 8.33 -11.67
CA ASP A 56 4.47 8.95 -12.16
C ASP A 56 3.88 8.19 -13.36
N ARG A 57 4.72 7.74 -14.30
CA ARG A 57 4.27 6.93 -15.45
C ARG A 57 3.79 5.54 -15.05
N CYS A 58 4.43 4.92 -14.06
CA CYS A 58 3.95 3.68 -13.49
C CYS A 58 2.57 3.86 -12.83
N LEU A 59 2.37 4.95 -12.08
CA LEU A 59 1.07 5.28 -11.48
C LEU A 59 0.01 5.58 -12.55
N ASP A 60 0.34 6.37 -13.58
CA ASP A 60 -0.55 6.63 -14.73
C ASP A 60 -1.04 5.30 -15.35
N ALA A 61 -0.12 4.36 -15.57
CA ALA A 61 -0.44 3.04 -16.13
C ALA A 61 -1.31 2.19 -15.20
N ALA A 62 -1.06 2.23 -13.88
CA ALA A 62 -1.87 1.50 -12.91
C ALA A 62 -3.31 2.02 -12.84
N GLU A 63 -3.49 3.35 -12.89
CA GLU A 63 -4.81 4.00 -12.88
C GLU A 63 -5.56 3.80 -14.19
N THR A 64 -4.86 3.80 -15.33
CA THR A 64 -5.49 3.64 -16.66
C THR A 64 -5.92 2.21 -16.94
N TYR A 65 -5.18 1.22 -16.43
CA TYR A 65 -5.43 -0.20 -16.69
C TYR A 65 -5.50 -1.02 -15.39
N PRO A 66 -6.47 -0.71 -14.50
CA PRO A 66 -6.52 -1.28 -13.16
C PRO A 66 -6.81 -2.78 -13.15
N GLU A 67 -7.53 -3.29 -14.15
CA GLU A 67 -7.93 -4.70 -14.28
C GLU A 67 -6.88 -5.57 -14.99
N THR A 68 -5.83 -4.98 -15.56
CA THR A 68 -4.80 -5.72 -16.29
C THR A 68 -3.74 -6.26 -15.32
N THR A 69 -4.01 -7.40 -14.69
CA THR A 69 -3.18 -7.99 -13.62
C THR A 69 -1.69 -8.07 -13.96
N GLN A 70 -1.33 -8.46 -15.19
CA GLN A 70 0.08 -8.59 -15.57
C GLN A 70 0.79 -7.23 -15.66
N LEU A 71 0.09 -6.19 -16.09
CA LEU A 71 0.61 -4.82 -16.07
C LEU A 71 0.74 -4.33 -14.63
N GLN A 72 -0.27 -4.57 -13.78
CA GLN A 72 -0.22 -4.24 -12.36
C GLN A 72 1.01 -4.88 -11.69
N LYS A 73 1.28 -6.17 -11.94
CA LYS A 73 2.49 -6.84 -11.46
C LYS A 73 3.78 -6.10 -11.86
N ASN A 74 3.90 -5.71 -13.13
CA ASN A 74 5.08 -5.02 -13.64
C ASN A 74 5.24 -3.61 -13.03
N VAL A 75 4.13 -2.88 -12.88
CA VAL A 75 4.09 -1.56 -12.23
C VAL A 75 4.54 -1.68 -10.78
N TRP A 76 3.90 -2.54 -10.00
CA TRP A 76 4.16 -2.65 -8.57
C TRP A 76 5.52 -3.27 -8.27
N LEU A 77 6.04 -4.18 -9.10
CA LEU A 77 7.43 -4.65 -9.02
C LEU A 77 8.44 -3.52 -9.24
N THR A 78 8.11 -2.53 -10.09
CA THR A 78 8.97 -1.38 -10.36
C THR A 78 8.95 -0.40 -9.20
N ILE A 79 7.76 -0.07 -8.68
CA ILE A 79 7.59 0.90 -7.57
C ILE A 79 8.04 0.31 -6.21
N CYS A 80 7.89 -1.00 -6.00
CA CYS A 80 8.29 -1.72 -4.79
C CYS A 80 9.82 -1.85 -4.69
N ASN A 81 10.50 -0.71 -4.66
CA ASN A 81 11.93 -0.56 -4.51
C ASN A 81 12.16 0.47 -3.40
N ASP A 82 12.75 0.04 -2.30
CA ASP A 82 12.95 0.86 -1.11
C ASP A 82 13.70 2.16 -1.41
N TYR A 83 14.71 2.12 -2.29
CA TYR A 83 15.43 3.33 -2.68
C TYR A 83 14.49 4.36 -3.29
N LEU A 84 13.60 3.94 -4.20
CA LEU A 84 12.62 4.83 -4.82
C LEU A 84 11.72 5.46 -3.76
N LEU A 85 11.13 4.63 -2.89
CA LEU A 85 10.18 5.08 -1.87
C LEU A 85 10.83 5.94 -0.77
N GLN A 86 12.16 6.04 -0.72
CA GLN A 86 12.90 6.95 0.16
C GLN A 86 13.23 8.30 -0.50
N LEU A 87 13.06 8.46 -1.81
CA LEU A 87 13.37 9.71 -2.50
C LEU A 87 12.39 10.83 -2.16
N SER A 88 12.92 12.05 -2.05
CA SER A 88 12.09 13.24 -1.89
C SER A 88 11.30 13.55 -3.18
N GLY A 89 10.11 14.13 -3.01
CA GLY A 89 9.26 14.61 -4.11
C GLY A 89 8.50 13.54 -4.90
N ILE A 90 8.43 12.31 -4.39
CA ILE A 90 7.38 11.36 -4.77
C ILE A 90 6.07 11.81 -4.12
N ASN A 91 4.97 11.75 -4.88
CA ASN A 91 3.64 11.98 -4.34
C ASN A 91 3.17 10.77 -3.53
N PHE A 92 3.55 10.70 -2.25
CA PHE A 92 3.22 9.56 -1.39
C PHE A 92 1.72 9.34 -1.20
N TYR A 93 0.91 10.40 -1.22
CA TYR A 93 -0.55 10.28 -1.18
C TYR A 93 -1.08 9.54 -2.41
N ARG A 94 -0.72 9.98 -3.63
CA ARG A 94 -1.13 9.30 -4.86
C ARG A 94 -0.61 7.87 -4.90
N THR A 95 0.65 7.64 -4.57
CA THR A 95 1.24 6.30 -4.53
C THR A 95 0.46 5.37 -3.59
N CYS A 96 0.13 5.85 -2.38
CA CYS A 96 -0.64 5.09 -1.39
C CYS A 96 -2.05 4.78 -1.90
N LYS A 97 -2.76 5.80 -2.41
CA LYS A 97 -4.13 5.65 -2.91
C LYS A 97 -4.21 4.67 -4.07
N VAL A 98 -3.35 4.80 -5.06
CA VAL A 98 -3.35 3.91 -6.24
C VAL A 98 -2.97 2.48 -5.84
N ALA A 99 -2.06 2.30 -4.88
CA ALA A 99 -1.73 0.97 -4.36
C ALA A 99 -2.93 0.31 -3.65
N LEU A 100 -3.68 1.08 -2.85
CA LEU A 100 -4.90 0.60 -2.19
C LEU A 100 -6.02 0.28 -3.19
N GLU A 101 -6.23 1.13 -4.21
CA GLU A 101 -7.19 0.82 -5.28
C GLU A 101 -6.79 -0.45 -6.05
N SER A 102 -5.51 -0.62 -6.37
CA SER A 102 -5.04 -1.82 -7.08
C SER A 102 -5.26 -3.10 -6.29
N MET A 103 -5.10 -3.12 -4.96
CA MET A 103 -5.41 -4.31 -4.16
C MET A 103 -6.92 -4.57 -3.99
N LEU A 104 -7.76 -3.53 -4.08
CA LEU A 104 -9.22 -3.71 -4.12
C LEU A 104 -9.68 -4.34 -5.43
N ILE A 105 -9.09 -3.93 -6.55
CA ILE A 105 -9.50 -4.36 -7.90
C ILE A 105 -8.87 -5.71 -8.27
N ASN A 106 -7.64 -5.98 -7.84
CA ASN A 106 -6.90 -7.18 -8.24
C ASN A 106 -6.91 -8.22 -7.12
N THR A 107 -7.39 -9.43 -7.42
CA THR A 107 -7.38 -10.59 -6.51
C THR A 107 -6.04 -11.34 -6.49
N ASP A 108 -5.05 -10.91 -7.27
CA ASP A 108 -3.74 -11.56 -7.34
C ASP A 108 -2.90 -11.30 -6.07
N ALA A 109 -2.50 -12.38 -5.41
CA ALA A 109 -1.74 -12.32 -4.16
C ALA A 109 -0.36 -11.64 -4.31
N GLY A 110 0.23 -11.65 -5.51
CA GLY A 110 1.47 -10.94 -5.79
C GLY A 110 1.27 -9.43 -5.82
N VAL A 111 0.21 -8.96 -6.51
CA VAL A 111 -0.19 -7.55 -6.52
C VAL A 111 -0.52 -7.07 -5.11
N SER A 112 -1.34 -7.82 -4.37
CA SER A 112 -1.69 -7.48 -2.98
C SER A 112 -0.44 -7.36 -2.09
N ARG A 113 0.51 -8.32 -2.16
CA ARG A 113 1.74 -8.27 -1.36
C ARG A 113 2.64 -7.07 -1.69
N MET A 114 2.80 -6.73 -2.97
CA MET A 114 3.63 -5.59 -3.37
C MET A 114 3.00 -4.26 -2.99
N THR A 115 1.70 -4.12 -3.22
CA THR A 115 0.96 -2.89 -2.90
C THR A 115 0.92 -2.67 -1.40
N ILE A 116 0.67 -3.70 -0.57
CA ILE A 116 0.68 -3.52 0.89
C ILE A 116 2.08 -3.22 1.44
N ALA A 117 3.13 -3.80 0.85
CA ALA A 117 4.51 -3.45 1.19
C ALA A 117 4.79 -1.96 0.92
N ILE A 118 4.36 -1.45 -0.24
CA ILE A 118 4.47 -0.02 -0.58
C ILE A 118 3.70 0.83 0.42
N VAL A 119 2.42 0.51 0.69
CA VAL A 119 1.57 1.24 1.65
C VAL A 119 2.25 1.32 3.01
N SER A 120 2.85 0.21 3.50
CA SER A 120 3.54 0.17 4.78
C SER A 120 4.76 1.11 4.89
N ILE A 121 5.37 1.46 3.76
CA ILE A 121 6.53 2.36 3.67
C ILE A 121 6.08 3.81 3.49
N VAL A 122 5.04 4.06 2.69
CA VAL A 122 4.61 5.41 2.33
C VAL A 122 3.65 6.03 3.33
N ALA A 123 2.84 5.23 4.03
CA ALA A 123 1.88 5.71 5.02
C ALA A 123 2.50 6.64 6.08
N PRO A 124 3.60 6.30 6.77
CA PRO A 124 4.24 7.19 7.75
C PRO A 124 4.85 8.47 7.12
N LYS A 125 4.99 8.52 5.79
CA LYS A 125 5.58 9.66 5.08
C LYS A 125 4.53 10.63 4.53
N MET A 126 3.25 10.27 4.63
CA MET A 126 2.17 11.15 4.22
C MET A 126 1.99 12.28 5.24
N ARG A 127 1.50 13.43 4.78
CA ARG A 127 1.04 14.47 5.70
C ARG A 127 -0.23 14.00 6.39
N SER A 128 -0.47 14.41 7.63
CA SER A 128 -1.68 14.01 8.38
C SER A 128 -2.97 14.37 7.64
N GLN A 129 -2.99 15.49 6.89
CA GLN A 129 -4.15 15.86 6.08
C GLN A 129 -4.42 14.86 4.95
N ASP A 130 -3.38 14.40 4.25
CA ASP A 130 -3.50 13.43 3.17
C ASP A 130 -3.97 12.07 3.71
N ALA A 131 -3.41 11.65 4.85
CA ALA A 131 -3.83 10.43 5.54
C ALA A 131 -5.32 10.47 5.94
N ARG A 132 -5.81 11.61 6.46
CA ARG A 132 -7.24 11.79 6.78
C ARG A 132 -8.14 11.74 5.55
N VAL A 133 -7.72 12.32 4.42
CA VAL A 133 -8.48 12.23 3.16
C VAL A 133 -8.55 10.77 2.70
N LEU A 134 -7.44 10.04 2.77
CA LEU A 134 -7.38 8.62 2.42
C LEU A 134 -8.29 7.78 3.33
N ALA A 135 -8.27 8.06 4.64
CA ALA A 135 -9.09 7.41 5.66
C ALA A 135 -10.60 7.69 5.52
N SER A 136 -10.99 8.76 4.82
CA SER A 136 -12.41 9.04 4.56
C SER A 136 -13.08 7.99 3.67
N ASP A 137 -12.29 7.25 2.87
CA ASP A 137 -12.79 6.11 2.12
C ASP A 137 -12.65 4.83 2.95
N VAL A 138 -13.76 4.44 3.56
CA VAL A 138 -13.83 3.28 4.45
C VAL A 138 -13.45 1.97 3.76
N ARG A 139 -13.52 1.88 2.41
CA ARG A 139 -13.24 0.65 1.66
C ARG A 139 -11.81 0.17 1.90
N TYR A 140 -10.86 1.10 2.03
CA TYR A 140 -9.46 0.75 2.24
C TYR A 140 -9.25 0.08 3.59
N VAL A 141 -9.78 0.66 4.68
CA VAL A 141 -9.64 0.11 6.03
C VAL A 141 -10.33 -1.25 6.13
N LYS A 142 -11.55 -1.37 5.59
CA LYS A 142 -12.28 -2.65 5.49
C LYS A 142 -11.43 -3.74 4.84
N HIS A 143 -10.82 -3.42 3.70
CA HIS A 143 -9.99 -4.38 2.98
C HIS A 143 -8.71 -4.74 3.74
N LEU A 144 -8.07 -3.77 4.43
CA LEU A 144 -6.88 -4.05 5.23
C LEU A 144 -7.18 -4.95 6.43
N VAL A 145 -8.31 -4.77 7.10
CA VAL A 145 -8.75 -5.66 8.19
C VAL A 145 -9.04 -7.07 7.64
N HIS A 146 -9.72 -7.16 6.49
CA HIS A 146 -9.94 -8.44 5.83
C HIS A 146 -8.62 -9.12 5.43
N LEU A 147 -7.66 -8.37 4.88
CA LEU A 147 -6.34 -8.89 4.52
C LEU A 147 -5.58 -9.38 5.75
N MET A 148 -5.68 -8.67 6.87
CA MET A 148 -5.10 -9.08 8.16
C MET A 148 -5.68 -10.43 8.61
N GLU A 149 -7.01 -10.58 8.60
CA GLU A 149 -7.71 -11.82 8.98
C GLU A 149 -7.40 -12.98 8.02
N GLN A 150 -7.44 -12.75 6.71
CA GLN A 150 -7.12 -13.75 5.70
C GLN A 150 -5.70 -14.30 5.86
N ASN A 151 -4.70 -13.42 6.06
CA ASN A 151 -3.31 -13.86 6.20
C ASN A 151 -3.05 -14.56 7.53
N LEU A 152 -3.76 -14.21 8.60
CA LEU A 152 -3.76 -14.97 9.85
C LEU A 152 -4.27 -16.40 9.62
N ASN A 153 -5.42 -16.54 8.96
CA ASN A 153 -6.02 -17.84 8.66
C ASN A 153 -5.17 -18.68 7.71
N HIS A 154 -4.57 -18.06 6.69
CA HIS A 154 -3.64 -18.74 5.80
C HIS A 154 -2.39 -19.22 6.55
N PHE A 155 -1.85 -18.42 7.47
CA PHE A 155 -0.71 -18.83 8.29
C PHE A 155 -1.04 -20.05 9.18
N ARG A 156 -2.22 -20.08 9.81
CA ARG A 156 -2.69 -21.22 10.62
C ARG A 156 -2.80 -22.53 9.81
N ASN A 157 -3.21 -22.43 8.54
CA ASN A 157 -3.55 -23.58 7.70
C ASN A 157 -2.46 -23.96 6.67
N SER A 158 -1.34 -23.23 6.63
CA SER A 158 -0.28 -23.45 5.64
C SER A 158 1.04 -23.80 6.30
N ASN A 159 1.91 -24.48 5.55
CA ASN A 159 3.28 -24.79 5.97
C ASN A 159 4.30 -24.27 4.95
N GLY A 160 5.54 -24.09 5.41
CA GLY A 160 6.68 -23.68 4.57
C GLY A 160 6.49 -22.30 3.92
N VAL A 161 6.88 -22.18 2.64
CA VAL A 161 6.92 -20.91 1.90
C VAL A 161 5.56 -20.18 1.87
N ARG A 162 4.44 -20.92 1.88
CA ARG A 162 3.09 -20.33 1.88
C ARG A 162 2.76 -19.64 3.21
N ALA A 163 3.15 -20.25 4.33
CA ALA A 163 3.03 -19.65 5.64
C ALA A 163 3.90 -18.39 5.75
N GLU A 164 5.14 -18.48 5.28
CA GLU A 164 6.08 -17.35 5.29
C GLU A 164 5.56 -16.15 4.48
N ASN A 165 5.06 -16.39 3.27
CA ASN A 165 4.45 -15.34 2.44
C ASN A 165 3.24 -14.67 3.11
N SER A 166 2.42 -15.46 3.81
CA SER A 166 1.25 -14.94 4.55
C SER A 166 1.72 -14.10 5.74
N LEU A 167 2.77 -14.55 6.44
CA LEU A 167 3.37 -13.83 7.55
C LEU A 167 3.99 -12.49 7.13
N TYR A 168 4.68 -12.44 5.98
CA TYR A 168 5.19 -11.18 5.43
C TYR A 168 4.07 -10.19 5.12
N THR A 169 3.03 -10.69 4.43
CA THR A 169 1.87 -9.87 4.06
C THR A 169 1.15 -9.36 5.30
N LEU A 170 0.99 -10.19 6.34
CA LEU A 170 0.44 -9.81 7.63
C LEU A 170 1.27 -8.70 8.30
N LYS A 171 2.60 -8.83 8.36
CA LYS A 171 3.48 -7.80 8.96
C LYS A 171 3.36 -6.46 8.24
N PHE A 172 3.29 -6.45 6.91
CA PHE A 172 3.08 -5.21 6.15
C PHE A 172 1.69 -4.63 6.39
N THR A 173 0.67 -5.48 6.45
CA THR A 173 -0.72 -5.06 6.73
C THR A 173 -0.83 -4.41 8.11
N LEU A 174 -0.26 -5.03 9.15
CA LEU A 174 -0.19 -4.47 10.49
C LEU A 174 0.57 -3.13 10.52
N SER A 175 1.68 -3.04 9.79
CA SER A 175 2.45 -1.80 9.71
C SER A 175 1.69 -0.68 8.98
N ALA A 176 0.93 -1.00 7.95
CA ALA A 176 0.07 -0.04 7.26
C ALA A 176 -1.08 0.43 8.17
N LEU A 177 -1.79 -0.51 8.80
CA LEU A 177 -2.89 -0.23 9.72
C LEU A 177 -2.45 0.65 10.88
N TRP A 178 -1.31 0.34 11.52
CA TRP A 178 -0.79 1.15 12.63
C TRP A 178 -0.60 2.62 12.24
N ASN A 179 -0.02 2.88 11.06
CA ASN A 179 0.19 4.25 10.59
C ASN A 179 -1.09 4.93 10.11
N LEU A 180 -2.09 4.18 9.63
CA LEU A 180 -3.36 4.75 9.16
C LEU A 180 -4.36 5.00 10.30
N THR A 181 -4.22 4.32 11.42
CA THR A 181 -5.00 4.57 12.65
C THR A 181 -4.39 5.68 13.51
N ASP A 182 -3.11 6.00 13.32
CA ASP A 182 -2.44 7.09 14.04
C ASP A 182 -3.05 8.46 13.71
N ASP A 183 -3.37 9.24 14.76
CA ASP A 183 -4.05 10.54 14.66
C ASP A 183 -5.29 10.55 13.72
N CYS A 184 -6.00 9.41 13.64
CA CYS A 184 -7.15 9.25 12.74
C CYS A 184 -8.33 8.49 13.38
N PRO A 185 -9.17 9.17 14.19
CA PRO A 185 -10.30 8.52 14.87
C PRO A 185 -11.29 7.82 13.93
N ALA A 186 -11.51 8.38 12.74
CA ALA A 186 -12.39 7.78 11.73
C ALA A 186 -11.89 6.39 11.28
N THR A 187 -10.58 6.23 11.06
CA THR A 187 -9.98 4.92 10.76
C THR A 187 -10.17 3.95 11.92
N CYS A 188 -9.93 4.38 13.16
CA CYS A 188 -10.09 3.54 14.35
C CYS A 188 -11.52 3.02 14.51
N VAL A 189 -12.51 3.88 14.25
CA VAL A 189 -13.94 3.52 14.27
C VAL A 189 -14.23 2.42 13.23
N VAL A 190 -13.80 2.61 11.98
CA VAL A 190 -13.99 1.61 10.92
C VAL A 190 -13.25 0.31 11.24
N PHE A 191 -12.01 0.38 11.71
CA PHE A 191 -11.23 -0.78 12.13
C PHE A 191 -11.97 -1.61 13.19
N ALA A 192 -12.53 -0.95 14.20
CA ALA A 192 -13.30 -1.62 15.25
C ALA A 192 -14.59 -2.25 14.70
N HIS A 193 -15.33 -1.54 13.84
CA HIS A 193 -16.55 -2.05 13.22
C HIS A 193 -16.33 -3.29 12.34
N GLU A 194 -15.16 -3.42 11.72
CA GLU A 194 -14.80 -4.54 10.84
C GLU A 194 -14.15 -5.71 11.61
N ASN A 195 -14.41 -5.83 12.92
CA ASN A 195 -13.83 -6.85 13.80
C ASN A 195 -12.29 -6.78 13.91
N GLY A 196 -11.68 -5.64 13.61
CA GLY A 196 -10.22 -5.47 13.69
C GLY A 196 -9.66 -5.69 15.10
N ILE A 197 -10.43 -5.32 16.15
CA ILE A 197 -10.04 -5.56 17.54
C ILE A 197 -10.00 -7.06 17.86
N GLY A 198 -11.04 -7.81 17.49
CA GLY A 198 -11.09 -9.26 17.71
C GLY A 198 -9.94 -9.99 17.01
N VAL A 199 -9.70 -9.68 15.73
CA VAL A 199 -8.59 -10.27 14.97
C VAL A 199 -7.23 -9.89 15.56
N SER A 200 -7.10 -8.68 16.13
CA SER A 200 -5.87 -8.27 16.82
C SER A 200 -5.56 -9.16 18.02
N PHE A 201 -6.54 -9.47 18.87
CA PHE A 201 -6.33 -10.38 20.01
C PHE A 201 -6.00 -11.81 19.56
N ASP A 202 -6.60 -12.28 18.48
CA ASP A 202 -6.25 -13.58 17.89
C ASP A 202 -4.81 -13.62 17.37
N ILE A 203 -4.31 -12.51 16.83
CA ILE A 203 -2.89 -12.36 16.44
C ILE A 203 -2.01 -12.35 17.70
N LEU A 204 -2.38 -11.61 18.76
CA LEU A 204 -1.61 -11.56 20.00
C LEU A 204 -1.42 -12.97 20.59
N ARG A 205 -2.50 -13.75 20.66
CA ARG A 205 -2.48 -15.13 21.17
C ARG A 205 -1.64 -16.06 20.29
N LEU A 206 -1.82 -16.02 18.96
CA LEU A 206 -1.09 -16.91 18.05
C LEU A 206 0.41 -16.60 17.98
N PHE A 207 0.77 -15.32 18.13
CA PHE A 207 2.12 -14.83 17.93
C PHE A 207 2.77 -14.34 19.23
N GLU A 208 2.42 -14.93 20.38
CA GLU A 208 2.89 -14.53 21.73
C GLU A 208 4.42 -14.36 21.80
N ASN A 209 5.18 -15.20 21.08
CA ASN A 209 6.65 -15.18 21.06
C ASN A 209 7.27 -14.31 19.95
N HIS A 210 6.46 -13.55 19.20
CA HIS A 210 6.92 -12.73 18.07
C HIS A 210 6.84 -11.24 18.39
N ASN A 211 7.83 -10.73 19.13
CA ASN A 211 7.89 -9.34 19.58
C ASN A 211 7.58 -8.30 18.49
N ASN A 212 8.11 -8.46 17.28
CA ASN A 212 7.86 -7.52 16.18
C ASN A 212 6.37 -7.43 15.77
N ILE A 213 5.65 -8.55 15.82
CA ILE A 213 4.21 -8.61 15.51
C ILE A 213 3.43 -8.02 16.68
N GLN A 214 3.75 -8.47 17.91
CA GLN A 214 3.15 -7.97 19.15
C GLN A 214 3.20 -6.44 19.23
N THR A 215 4.38 -5.84 19.00
CA THR A 215 4.55 -4.38 19.04
C THR A 215 3.63 -3.66 18.04
N LYS A 216 3.45 -4.20 16.83
CA LYS A 216 2.58 -3.57 15.83
C LYS A 216 1.11 -3.66 16.22
N VAL A 217 0.68 -4.82 16.72
CA VAL A 217 -0.71 -5.02 17.14
C VAL A 217 -1.05 -4.16 18.35
N LEU A 218 -0.18 -4.13 19.37
CA LEU A 218 -0.35 -3.28 20.54
C LEU A 218 -0.34 -1.79 20.16
N GLY A 219 0.48 -1.39 19.18
CA GLY A 219 0.44 -0.04 18.63
C GLY A 219 -0.90 0.33 18.00
N ILE A 220 -1.49 -0.56 17.20
CA ILE A 220 -2.84 -0.36 16.64
C ILE A 220 -3.88 -0.25 17.76
N LEU A 221 -3.86 -1.18 18.72
CA LEU A 221 -4.83 -1.19 19.83
C LEU A 221 -4.71 0.05 20.72
N ASN A 222 -3.49 0.57 20.94
CA ASN A 222 -3.29 1.83 21.65
C ASN A 222 -3.98 2.99 20.92
N ASN A 223 -3.74 3.14 19.61
CA ASN A 223 -4.37 4.20 18.81
C ASN A 223 -5.91 4.08 18.79
N VAL A 224 -6.43 2.85 18.78
CA VAL A 224 -7.88 2.61 18.85
C VAL A 224 -8.44 2.96 20.24
N ALA A 225 -7.73 2.65 21.31
CA ALA A 225 -8.13 2.93 22.69
C ALA A 225 -8.08 4.44 23.06
N GLU A 226 -7.42 5.26 22.24
CA GLU A 226 -7.46 6.72 22.39
C GLU A 226 -8.81 7.33 21.95
N VAL A 227 -9.62 6.60 21.17
CA VAL A 227 -10.97 7.02 20.79
C VAL A 227 -11.97 6.57 21.85
N TYR A 228 -12.73 7.51 22.41
CA TYR A 228 -13.53 7.33 23.63
C TYR A 228 -14.52 6.16 23.54
N GLU A 229 -15.29 6.08 22.45
CA GLU A 229 -16.28 5.03 22.23
C GLU A 229 -15.61 3.64 22.12
N GLN A 230 -14.47 3.56 21.44
CA GLN A 230 -13.71 2.32 21.25
C GLN A 230 -13.05 1.87 22.55
N LYS A 231 -12.56 2.82 23.37
CA LYS A 231 -12.06 2.53 24.72
C LYS A 231 -13.12 1.85 25.58
N LEU A 232 -14.35 2.37 25.57
CA LEU A 232 -15.46 1.76 26.31
C LEU A 232 -15.76 0.34 25.82
N LEU A 233 -15.79 0.12 24.51
CA LEU A 233 -15.99 -1.20 23.91
C LEU A 233 -14.91 -2.21 24.36
N MET A 234 -13.63 -1.79 24.37
CA MET A 234 -12.54 -2.64 24.82
C MET A 234 -12.64 -2.98 26.32
N LEU A 235 -12.98 -2.00 27.17
CA LEU A 235 -13.12 -2.20 28.61
C LEU A 235 -14.35 -3.03 29.00
N GLN A 236 -15.38 -3.07 28.16
CA GLN A 236 -16.59 -3.85 28.40
C GLN A 236 -16.46 -5.33 27.97
N ASN A 237 -15.44 -5.67 27.18
CA ASN A 237 -15.23 -7.04 26.72
C ASN A 237 -14.23 -7.78 27.64
N ALA A 238 -14.74 -8.67 28.48
CA ALA A 238 -13.95 -9.43 29.44
C ALA A 238 -12.85 -10.28 28.76
N GLU A 239 -13.08 -10.82 27.56
CA GLU A 239 -12.09 -11.65 26.86
C GLU A 239 -10.84 -10.86 26.44
N TYR A 240 -10.99 -9.55 26.21
CA TYR A 240 -9.89 -8.66 25.86
C TYR A 240 -9.08 -8.27 27.08
N LEU A 241 -9.73 -8.11 28.23
CA LEU A 241 -9.07 -7.81 29.51
C LEU A 241 -8.24 -9.00 30.01
N GLU A 242 -8.70 -10.23 29.80
CA GLU A 242 -7.94 -11.44 30.18
C GLU A 242 -6.71 -11.70 29.29
N ALA A 243 -6.67 -11.09 28.10
CA ALA A 243 -5.59 -11.27 27.13
C ALA A 243 -4.49 -10.20 27.19
N LEU A 244 -4.66 -9.17 28.04
CA LEU A 244 -3.68 -8.12 28.34
C LEU A 244 -2.88 -8.47 29.61
#